data_AF-A0A011QD72-F1
#
_entry.id   AF-A0A011QD72-F1
#
_cell.length_a   1.000
_cell.length_b   1.000
_cell.length_c   1.000
_cell.angle_alpha   90.00
_cell.angle_beta   90.00
_cell.angle_gamma   90.00
#
_symmetry.space_group_name_H-M   'P 1'
#
loop_
_entity.id
_entity.type
_entity.pdbx_description
1 polymer ?
#
loop_
_entity_poly.entity_id
_entity_poly.type
_entity_poly.pdbx_seq_one_letter_code
_entity_poly.pdbx_strand_id
1 'polypeptide(L)'
;MSRTLSQIRRIGLFAVCALALLHASAHAQLTIEITGAGANRIPVAIADFGGDPAASRILTSVIRSDLERSGLFKMIDTGGIAITETSSPIFGDWKSRGADALAAGSIGVSADGRQEARFRLYDVTRETVLGGSAFVTSKPMLRAAGHRIADVIYEKLTGEPGVFSTRIAYVVRVNAARYELHIADADGQNAQVALISKEPIISPSWSPDGDRLAYVSFENKKPVVYVHSLASGKRIVVANFKGSNSAPAWSPDGRRLAVVLSKEGGSQIFIVNADGTGAQRLTSSSAINTEPNFSPDGQFVYFTSDRGGSPQIYRAAIGGGDVQRVSFEGSYNVTPRLSPDGKSMAFISRRDGGFRLSVMDLASRQVQVLTDSYKDESPTFAPNGRMILIATESGGRGVLSAVSTDGRIKQRLSISAGDVREPSAGDVREPAWGPFNK
;
A
#
# COMPACT_ATOMS: atom_id res chain seq x y z
N MET A 1 6.84 61.37 29.59
CA MET A 1 7.03 59.90 29.56
C MET A 1 5.78 59.11 29.13
N SER A 2 4.83 59.67 28.36
CA SER A 2 3.60 58.94 27.96
C SER A 2 3.47 58.62 26.46
N ARG A 3 4.41 59.04 25.61
CA ARG A 3 4.36 58.77 24.15
C ARG A 3 5.16 57.55 23.69
N THR A 4 6.04 56.99 24.53
CA THR A 4 6.90 55.84 24.19
C THR A 4 6.26 54.47 24.45
N LEU A 5 5.20 54.39 25.26
CA LEU A 5 4.53 53.12 25.61
C LEU A 5 3.53 52.63 24.55
N SER A 6 3.02 53.49 23.65
CA SER A 6 2.03 53.06 22.64
C SER A 6 2.68 52.46 21.37
N GLN A 7 3.92 52.84 21.04
CA GLN A 7 4.66 52.25 19.92
C GLN A 7 5.15 50.83 20.23
N ILE A 8 5.55 50.56 21.47
CA ILE A 8 6.01 49.22 21.90
C ILE A 8 4.86 48.20 21.87
N ARG A 9 3.62 48.61 22.19
CA ARG A 9 2.43 47.73 22.06
C ARG A 9 2.04 47.43 20.61
N ARG A 10 2.33 48.32 19.65
CA ARG A 10 2.02 48.07 18.23
C ARG A 10 3.05 47.18 17.53
N ILE A 11 4.31 47.21 17.95
CA ILE A 11 5.37 46.33 17.44
C ILE A 11 5.20 44.90 17.98
N GLY A 12 4.80 44.76 19.26
CA GLY A 12 4.50 43.46 19.85
C GLY A 12 3.32 42.73 19.20
N LEU A 13 2.30 43.45 18.74
CA LEU A 13 1.13 42.86 18.09
C LEU A 13 1.45 42.37 16.65
N PHE A 14 2.37 43.02 15.95
CA PHE A 14 2.84 42.56 14.63
C PHE A 14 3.77 41.33 14.73
N ALA A 15 4.59 41.23 15.78
CA ALA A 15 5.44 40.06 16.01
C ALA A 15 4.64 38.81 16.38
N VAL A 16 3.53 38.95 17.12
CA VAL A 16 2.63 37.83 17.47
C VAL A 16 1.78 37.39 16.26
N CYS A 17 1.39 38.30 15.36
CA CYS A 17 0.73 37.92 14.11
C CYS A 17 1.69 37.29 13.07
N ALA A 18 2.99 37.67 13.07
CA ALA A 18 3.98 37.07 12.17
C ALA A 18 4.40 35.66 12.60
N LEU A 19 4.41 35.35 13.91
CA LEU A 19 4.62 33.97 14.39
C LEU A 19 3.44 33.03 14.14
N ALA A 20 2.23 33.56 13.88
CA ALA A 20 1.06 32.75 13.54
C ALA A 20 1.06 32.26 12.07
N LEU A 21 2.02 32.68 11.23
CA LEU A 21 2.07 32.32 9.81
C LEU A 21 3.14 31.26 9.46
N LEU A 22 3.89 30.76 10.44
CA LEU A 22 4.71 29.55 10.28
C LEU A 22 3.92 28.30 10.71
N HIS A 23 2.78 28.07 10.06
CA HIS A 23 2.17 26.75 10.10
C HIS A 23 2.98 25.86 9.16
N ALA A 24 3.93 25.11 9.71
CA ALA A 24 4.40 23.92 9.02
C ALA A 24 3.17 23.04 8.77
N SER A 25 2.86 22.75 7.52
CA SER A 25 1.88 21.74 7.17
C SER A 25 2.36 20.43 7.80
N ALA A 26 1.74 20.03 8.92
CA ALA A 26 1.91 18.70 9.44
C ALA A 26 1.26 17.76 8.41
N HIS A 27 2.09 17.19 7.54
CA HIS A 27 1.64 16.13 6.63
C HIS A 27 1.39 14.90 7.48
N ALA A 28 0.15 14.41 7.50
CA ALA A 28 -0.23 13.22 8.23
C ALA A 28 0.48 12.00 7.63
N GLN A 29 1.66 11.70 8.16
CA GLN A 29 2.50 10.60 7.74
C GLN A 29 2.27 9.39 8.63
N LEU A 30 2.33 8.19 8.04
CA LEU A 30 2.11 6.96 8.81
C LEU A 30 3.40 6.57 9.56
N THR A 31 3.25 6.26 10.84
CA THR A 31 4.26 5.59 11.66
C THR A 31 4.09 4.08 11.54
N ILE A 32 5.20 3.35 11.48
CA ILE A 32 5.19 1.89 11.37
C ILE A 32 5.68 1.23 12.66
N GLU A 33 4.85 0.36 13.24
CA GLU A 33 5.24 -0.58 14.30
C GLU A 33 5.30 -2.00 13.73
N ILE A 34 6.39 -2.73 13.97
CA ILE A 34 6.56 -4.13 13.50
C ILE A 34 6.43 -5.07 14.70
N THR A 35 5.65 -6.13 14.55
CA THR A 35 5.49 -7.20 15.54
C THR A 35 5.70 -8.57 14.88
N GLY A 36 6.32 -9.48 15.62
CA GLY A 36 6.75 -10.79 15.12
C GLY A 36 8.14 -10.78 14.47
N ALA A 37 8.67 -11.97 14.22
CA ALA A 37 9.95 -12.16 13.51
C ALA A 37 9.89 -13.46 12.69
N GLY A 38 10.48 -13.44 11.49
CA GLY A 38 10.63 -14.64 10.68
C GLY A 38 11.58 -15.64 11.35
N ALA A 39 11.25 -16.93 11.28
CA ALA A 39 12.06 -17.99 11.90
C ALA A 39 13.47 -18.09 11.29
N ASN A 40 13.62 -17.79 9.99
CA ASN A 40 14.88 -17.83 9.25
C ASN A 40 15.11 -16.48 8.57
N ARG A 41 15.81 -15.56 9.26
CA ARG A 41 16.15 -14.25 8.71
C ARG A 41 17.55 -14.26 8.10
N ILE A 42 17.68 -13.70 6.91
CA ILE A 42 18.95 -13.53 6.20
C ILE A 42 19.75 -12.40 6.88
N PRO A 43 20.90 -12.69 7.50
CA PRO A 43 21.79 -11.68 8.07
C PRO A 43 22.43 -10.84 6.96
N VAL A 44 22.11 -9.55 6.93
CA VAL A 44 22.63 -8.62 5.90
C VAL A 44 23.20 -7.36 6.54
N ALA A 45 24.38 -6.98 6.09
CA ALA A 45 25.01 -5.71 6.42
C ALA A 45 24.77 -4.71 5.29
N ILE A 46 24.26 -3.52 5.63
CA ILE A 46 24.18 -2.39 4.70
C ILE A 46 25.19 -1.36 5.20
N ALA A 47 26.36 -1.27 4.55
CA ALA A 47 27.39 -0.29 4.89
C ALA A 47 26.86 1.14 4.71
N ASP A 48 27.47 2.10 5.40
CA ASP A 48 27.20 3.50 5.08
C ASP A 48 27.73 3.79 3.67
N PHE A 49 26.93 4.46 2.84
CA PHE A 49 27.32 4.75 1.48
C PHE A 49 28.28 5.95 1.47
N GLY A 50 29.34 5.87 0.66
CA GLY A 50 30.26 6.99 0.46
C GLY A 50 29.60 8.17 -0.27
N GLY A 51 30.21 9.35 -0.22
CA GLY A 51 29.70 10.57 -0.86
C GLY A 51 29.12 11.59 0.12
N ASP A 52 28.12 12.35 -0.30
CA ASP A 52 27.47 13.37 0.54
C ASP A 52 26.84 12.74 1.79
N PRO A 53 27.29 13.09 3.02
CA PRO A 53 26.86 12.38 4.24
C PRO A 53 25.36 12.48 4.52
N ALA A 54 24.73 13.61 4.18
CA ALA A 54 23.29 13.80 4.41
C ALA A 54 22.47 12.91 3.45
N ALA A 55 22.82 12.90 2.18
CA ALA A 55 22.15 12.08 1.19
C ALA A 55 22.37 10.58 1.41
N SER A 56 23.60 10.17 1.75
CA SER A 56 23.94 8.78 2.09
C SER A 56 23.15 8.27 3.28
N ARG A 57 22.96 9.08 4.33
CA ARG A 57 22.18 8.69 5.51
C ARG A 57 20.72 8.44 5.17
N ILE A 58 20.10 9.31 4.36
CA ILE A 58 18.71 9.11 3.90
C ILE A 58 18.62 7.81 3.12
N LEU A 59 19.47 7.62 2.11
CA LEU A 59 19.45 6.44 1.26
C LEU A 59 19.61 5.13 2.04
N THR A 60 20.64 5.04 2.88
CA THR A 60 20.95 3.83 3.67
C THR A 60 19.89 3.55 4.73
N SER A 61 19.31 4.58 5.35
CA SER A 61 18.20 4.40 6.31
C SER A 61 16.96 3.78 5.65
N VAL A 62 16.65 4.17 4.41
CA VAL A 62 15.54 3.60 3.64
C VAL A 62 15.82 2.13 3.34
N ILE A 63 17.00 1.82 2.79
CA ILE A 63 17.37 0.45 2.45
C ILE A 63 17.28 -0.48 3.66
N ARG A 64 17.86 -0.08 4.80
CA ARG A 64 17.82 -0.85 6.05
C ARG A 64 16.39 -1.07 6.53
N SER A 65 15.60 0.01 6.58
CA SER A 65 14.22 -0.04 7.07
C SER A 65 13.33 -0.91 6.19
N ASP A 66 13.50 -0.87 4.88
CA ASP A 66 12.75 -1.67 3.91
C ASP A 66 12.98 -3.17 4.11
N LEU A 67 14.26 -3.57 4.12
CA LEU A 67 14.65 -4.96 4.30
C LEU A 67 14.21 -5.49 5.68
N GLU A 68 14.38 -4.69 6.73
CA GLU A 68 13.93 -5.07 8.08
C GLU A 68 12.41 -5.21 8.16
N ARG A 69 11.64 -4.27 7.59
CA ARG A 69 10.17 -4.33 7.56
C ARG A 69 9.64 -5.56 6.86
N SER A 70 10.34 -6.09 5.85
CA SER A 70 9.93 -7.34 5.20
C SER A 70 9.88 -8.54 6.14
N GLY A 71 10.57 -8.48 7.29
CA GLY A 71 10.68 -9.56 8.27
C GLY A 71 11.55 -10.74 7.84
N LEU A 72 12.12 -10.70 6.62
CA LEU A 72 13.02 -11.72 6.09
C LEU A 72 14.50 -11.45 6.37
N PHE A 73 14.86 -10.25 6.80
CA PHE A 73 16.25 -9.86 7.01
C PHE A 73 16.54 -9.53 8.46
N LYS A 74 17.76 -9.83 8.88
CA LYS A 74 18.34 -9.40 10.15
C LYS A 74 19.46 -8.42 9.84
N MET A 75 19.32 -7.17 10.27
CA MET A 75 20.37 -6.17 10.07
C MET A 75 21.59 -6.49 10.93
N ILE A 76 22.76 -6.51 10.30
CA ILE A 76 24.04 -6.64 10.97
C ILE A 76 24.64 -5.24 11.17
N ASP A 77 25.10 -4.98 12.41
CA ASP A 77 25.72 -3.72 12.76
C ASP A 77 27.07 -3.54 12.05
N THR A 78 27.14 -2.48 11.26
CA THR A 78 28.34 -2.11 10.49
C THR A 78 29.30 -1.26 11.30
N GLY A 79 28.92 -0.77 12.48
CA GLY A 79 29.72 0.17 13.26
C GLY A 79 29.92 1.53 12.58
N GLY A 80 29.04 1.90 11.64
CA GLY A 80 29.16 3.13 10.84
C GLY A 80 30.28 3.09 9.80
N ILE A 81 30.78 1.91 9.45
CA ILE A 81 31.80 1.77 8.40
C ILE A 81 31.19 2.16 7.05
N ALA A 82 31.81 3.16 6.41
CA ALA A 82 31.46 3.57 5.06
C ALA A 82 32.25 2.75 4.02
N ILE A 83 31.55 2.16 3.05
CA ILE A 83 32.16 1.38 1.96
C ILE A 83 31.50 1.77 0.65
N THR A 84 32.32 2.05 -0.37
CA THR A 84 31.85 2.32 -1.73
C THR A 84 31.68 1.05 -2.56
N GLU A 85 30.90 1.13 -3.62
CA GLU A 85 30.71 0.04 -4.59
C GLU A 85 32.00 -0.39 -5.31
N THR A 86 33.01 0.47 -5.33
CA THR A 86 34.34 0.23 -5.92
C THR A 86 35.34 -0.39 -4.95
N SER A 87 35.01 -0.42 -3.65
CA SER A 87 35.86 -1.03 -2.63
C SER A 87 35.96 -2.55 -2.81
N SER A 88 37.02 -3.16 -2.31
CA SER A 88 37.15 -4.62 -2.16
C SER A 88 37.02 -4.98 -0.67
N PRO A 89 35.82 -5.35 -0.19
CA PRO A 89 35.60 -5.61 1.24
C PRO A 89 36.41 -6.79 1.75
N ILE A 90 36.91 -6.69 2.98
CA ILE A 90 37.55 -7.81 3.67
C ILE A 90 36.45 -8.73 4.21
N PHE A 91 36.16 -9.84 3.53
CA PHE A 91 35.02 -10.72 3.86
C PHE A 91 35.12 -11.33 5.26
N GLY A 92 36.32 -11.60 5.76
CA GLY A 92 36.55 -12.12 7.11
C GLY A 92 35.95 -11.22 8.20
N ASP A 93 36.04 -9.90 8.03
CA ASP A 93 35.50 -8.93 9.00
C ASP A 93 33.96 -9.02 9.06
N TRP A 94 33.31 -9.14 7.90
CA TRP A 94 31.85 -9.25 7.82
C TRP A 94 31.33 -10.62 8.28
N LYS A 95 32.07 -11.68 7.96
CA LYS A 95 31.80 -13.04 8.43
C LYS A 95 31.88 -13.13 9.95
N SER A 96 32.89 -12.49 10.57
CA SER A 96 33.01 -12.43 12.04
C SER A 96 31.89 -11.64 12.73
N ARG A 97 31.26 -10.69 12.03
CA ARG A 97 30.06 -9.97 12.48
C ARG A 97 28.76 -10.76 12.24
N GLY A 98 28.85 -11.92 11.57
CA GLY A 98 27.72 -12.78 11.26
C GLY A 98 26.87 -12.30 10.08
N ALA A 99 27.45 -11.57 9.12
CA ALA A 99 26.77 -11.21 7.89
C ALA A 99 26.93 -12.30 6.83
N ASP A 100 25.81 -12.69 6.20
CA ASP A 100 25.80 -13.58 5.04
C ASP A 100 25.91 -12.77 3.74
N ALA A 101 25.43 -11.53 3.76
CA ALA A 101 25.50 -10.59 2.64
C ALA A 101 25.92 -9.19 3.09
N LEU A 102 26.57 -8.45 2.19
CA LEU A 102 27.00 -7.06 2.38
C LEU A 102 26.58 -6.20 1.18
N ALA A 103 25.91 -5.08 1.43
CA ALA A 103 25.73 -4.02 0.44
C ALA A 103 26.67 -2.86 0.73
N ALA A 104 27.41 -2.42 -0.29
CA ALA A 104 28.27 -1.24 -0.26
C ALA A 104 27.91 -0.32 -1.43
N GLY A 105 28.10 0.99 -1.28
CA GLY A 105 27.66 1.92 -2.30
C GLY A 105 28.10 3.35 -2.08
N SER A 106 27.74 4.20 -3.03
CA SER A 106 28.02 5.62 -2.96
C SER A 106 26.90 6.44 -3.57
N ILE A 107 26.86 7.71 -3.19
CA ILE A 107 26.07 8.73 -3.85
C ILE A 107 26.97 9.88 -4.31
N GLY A 108 26.92 10.18 -5.60
CA GLY A 108 27.79 11.19 -6.19
C GLY A 108 27.20 11.79 -7.45
N VAL A 109 27.91 12.75 -8.03
CA VAL A 109 27.57 13.33 -9.33
C VAL A 109 28.33 12.56 -10.41
N SER A 110 27.62 12.06 -11.41
CA SER A 110 28.21 11.40 -12.57
C SER A 110 28.83 12.42 -13.53
N ALA A 111 29.57 11.94 -14.53
CA ALA A 111 30.27 12.79 -15.49
C ALA A 111 29.33 13.71 -16.31
N ASP A 112 28.05 13.36 -16.43
CA ASP A 112 27.03 14.14 -17.13
C ASP A 112 26.28 15.15 -16.23
N GLY A 113 26.73 15.29 -14.97
CA GLY A 113 26.16 16.24 -14.00
C GLY A 113 24.93 15.72 -13.25
N ARG A 114 24.48 14.49 -13.50
CA ARG A 114 23.36 13.89 -12.76
C ARG A 114 23.83 13.29 -11.45
N GLN A 115 23.02 13.38 -10.40
CA GLN A 115 23.29 12.67 -9.15
C GLN A 115 22.91 11.20 -9.31
N GLU A 116 23.77 10.28 -8.88
CA GLU A 116 23.56 8.84 -8.97
C GLU A 116 23.82 8.16 -7.62
N ALA A 117 22.93 7.25 -7.24
CA ALA A 117 23.15 6.29 -6.17
C ALA A 117 23.60 4.96 -6.78
N ARG A 118 24.78 4.48 -6.41
CA ARG A 118 25.40 3.26 -6.93
C ARG A 118 25.61 2.28 -5.79
N PHE A 119 25.43 1.00 -6.06
CA PHE A 119 25.73 -0.02 -5.06
C PHE A 119 26.21 -1.31 -5.69
N ARG A 120 26.87 -2.14 -4.87
CA ARG A 120 27.22 -3.51 -5.15
C ARG A 120 26.83 -4.38 -3.95
N LEU A 121 26.27 -5.54 -4.26
CA LEU A 121 25.88 -6.56 -3.29
C LEU A 121 26.87 -7.73 -3.37
N TYR A 122 27.30 -8.20 -2.21
CA TYR A 122 28.24 -9.28 -2.06
C TYR A 122 27.63 -10.42 -1.24
N ASP A 123 27.96 -11.65 -1.63
CA ASP A 123 27.81 -12.84 -0.80
C ASP A 123 29.08 -12.96 0.04
N VAL A 124 28.95 -12.78 1.36
CA VAL A 124 30.08 -12.81 2.31
C VAL A 124 30.55 -14.23 2.57
N THR A 125 29.67 -15.22 2.44
CA THR A 125 30.01 -16.62 2.68
C THR A 125 30.81 -17.18 1.51
N ARG A 126 30.36 -16.92 0.29
CA ARG A 126 30.98 -17.37 -0.97
C ARG A 126 32.08 -16.43 -1.46
N GLU A 127 32.19 -15.23 -0.88
CA GLU A 127 33.19 -14.22 -1.22
C GLU A 127 33.08 -13.78 -2.70
N THR A 128 31.84 -13.62 -3.16
CA THR A 128 31.51 -13.29 -4.56
C THR A 128 30.58 -12.09 -4.67
N VAL A 129 30.59 -11.44 -5.84
CA VAL A 129 29.66 -10.36 -6.17
C VAL A 129 28.33 -10.94 -6.67
N LEU A 130 27.22 -10.57 -6.03
CA LEU A 130 25.86 -10.98 -6.45
C LEU A 130 25.25 -10.03 -7.49
N GLY A 131 25.76 -8.80 -7.57
CA GLY A 131 25.38 -7.81 -8.57
C GLY A 131 25.50 -6.38 -8.05
N GLY A 132 24.95 -5.43 -8.79
CA GLY A 132 24.91 -4.03 -8.42
C GLY A 132 24.22 -3.20 -9.51
N SER A 133 23.73 -2.03 -9.13
CA SER A 133 23.04 -1.12 -10.06
C SER A 133 23.38 0.34 -9.72
N ALA A 134 23.11 1.22 -10.68
CA ALA A 134 23.15 2.67 -10.51
C ALA A 134 21.77 3.25 -10.79
N PHE A 135 21.32 4.18 -9.94
CA PHE A 135 20.06 4.88 -10.10
C PHE A 135 20.30 6.38 -10.15
N VAL A 136 19.89 6.99 -11.25
CA VAL A 136 19.80 8.44 -11.36
C VAL A 136 18.79 8.94 -10.33
N THR A 137 19.20 9.93 -9.55
CA THR A 137 18.42 10.45 -8.43
C THR A 137 18.63 11.96 -8.30
N SER A 138 17.97 12.53 -7.31
CA SER A 138 18.07 13.92 -6.89
C SER A 138 17.69 14.00 -5.42
N LYS A 139 17.93 15.14 -4.77
CA LYS A 139 17.60 15.32 -3.35
C LYS A 139 16.14 14.91 -2.99
N PRO A 140 15.10 15.27 -3.78
CA PRO A 140 13.73 14.81 -3.53
C PRO A 140 13.49 13.32 -3.80
N MET A 141 14.33 12.67 -4.60
CA MET A 141 14.18 11.28 -5.04
C MET A 141 15.07 10.29 -4.27
N LEU A 142 15.79 10.74 -3.24
CA LEU A 142 16.70 9.88 -2.47
C LEU A 142 15.98 8.67 -1.85
N ARG A 143 14.76 8.88 -1.32
CA ARG A 143 13.95 7.79 -0.79
C ARG A 143 13.57 6.78 -1.86
N ALA A 144 13.07 7.25 -3.01
CA ALA A 144 12.73 6.40 -4.15
C ALA A 144 13.94 5.59 -4.65
N ALA A 145 15.14 6.17 -4.66
CA ALA A 145 16.38 5.46 -4.98
C ALA A 145 16.70 4.39 -3.92
N GLY A 146 16.53 4.70 -2.64
CA GLY A 146 16.71 3.75 -1.53
C GLY A 146 15.78 2.54 -1.67
N HIS A 147 14.49 2.78 -1.93
CA HIS A 147 13.51 1.72 -2.16
C HIS A 147 13.88 0.82 -3.34
N ARG A 148 14.32 1.39 -4.47
CA ARG A 148 14.77 0.61 -5.63
C ARG A 148 16.02 -0.23 -5.33
N ILE A 149 16.96 0.30 -4.57
CA ILE A 149 18.14 -0.47 -4.14
C ILE A 149 17.71 -1.62 -3.21
N ALA A 150 16.80 -1.37 -2.27
CA ALA A 150 16.25 -2.39 -1.40
C ALA A 150 15.53 -3.49 -2.19
N ASP A 151 14.77 -3.13 -3.23
CA ASP A 151 14.07 -4.09 -4.10
C ASP A 151 15.07 -5.02 -4.81
N VAL A 152 16.17 -4.48 -5.35
CA VAL A 152 17.20 -5.29 -6.01
C VAL A 152 17.93 -6.19 -5.00
N ILE A 153 18.26 -5.68 -3.81
CA ILE A 153 18.89 -6.50 -2.76
C ILE A 153 17.97 -7.64 -2.35
N TYR A 154 16.70 -7.34 -2.12
CA TYR A 154 15.67 -8.31 -1.77
C TYR A 154 15.56 -9.39 -2.84
N GLU A 155 15.44 -9.01 -4.11
CA GLU A 155 15.32 -9.96 -5.22
C GLU A 155 16.56 -10.84 -5.37
N LYS A 156 17.76 -10.28 -5.23
CA LYS A 156 19.00 -11.06 -5.32
C LYS A 156 19.17 -12.08 -4.19
N LEU A 157 18.66 -11.78 -3.01
CA LEU A 157 18.81 -12.66 -1.84
C LEU A 157 17.64 -13.63 -1.65
N THR A 158 16.47 -13.34 -2.22
CA THR A 158 15.26 -14.16 -2.04
C THR A 158 14.77 -14.84 -3.32
N GLY A 159 15.16 -14.34 -4.50
CA GLY A 159 14.64 -14.76 -5.79
C GLY A 159 13.26 -14.18 -6.13
N GLU A 160 12.73 -13.26 -5.33
CA GLU A 160 11.41 -12.67 -5.51
C GLU A 160 11.47 -11.15 -5.63
N PRO A 161 10.61 -10.50 -6.43
CA PRO A 161 10.60 -9.04 -6.53
C PRO A 161 10.27 -8.36 -5.19
N GLY A 162 11.07 -7.34 -4.82
CA GLY A 162 10.79 -6.46 -3.71
C GLY A 162 9.63 -5.49 -4.02
N VAL A 163 8.89 -5.09 -2.99
CA VAL A 163 7.71 -4.19 -3.12
C VAL A 163 7.93 -2.82 -2.51
N PHE A 164 9.16 -2.47 -2.15
CA PHE A 164 9.45 -1.26 -1.38
C PHE A 164 9.28 0.00 -2.22
N SER A 165 9.54 -0.06 -3.51
CA SER A 165 9.29 1.07 -4.42
C SER A 165 7.84 1.22 -4.85
N THR A 166 6.94 0.33 -4.42
CA THR A 166 5.51 0.43 -4.73
C THR A 166 4.83 1.56 -3.92
N ARG A 167 3.56 1.80 -4.21
CA ARG A 167 2.75 2.82 -3.53
C ARG A 167 1.51 2.19 -2.91
N ILE A 168 0.95 2.84 -1.90
CA ILE A 168 -0.36 2.51 -1.34
C ILE A 168 -1.30 3.70 -1.53
N ALA A 169 -2.58 3.41 -1.72
CA ALA A 169 -3.65 4.39 -1.61
C ALA A 169 -4.50 4.08 -0.39
N TYR A 170 -5.02 5.11 0.27
CA TYR A 170 -5.91 4.96 1.42
C TYR A 170 -6.77 6.20 1.58
N VAL A 171 -7.89 6.07 2.30
CA VAL A 171 -8.78 7.18 2.61
C VAL A 171 -8.59 7.60 4.06
N VAL A 172 -8.44 8.90 4.29
CA VAL A 172 -8.42 9.52 5.61
C VAL A 172 -9.71 10.29 5.82
N ARG A 173 -10.44 9.97 6.88
CA ARG A 173 -11.50 10.85 7.38
C ARG A 173 -10.89 11.88 8.31
N VAL A 174 -10.69 13.10 7.80
CA VAL A 174 -10.09 14.19 8.57
C VAL A 174 -11.08 14.75 9.58
N ASN A 175 -12.36 14.86 9.21
CA ASN A 175 -13.47 15.17 10.11
C ASN A 175 -14.80 14.78 9.43
N ALA A 176 -15.94 15.10 10.05
CA ALA A 176 -17.25 14.74 9.53
C ALA A 176 -17.55 15.26 8.11
N ALA A 177 -16.92 16.35 7.68
CA ALA A 177 -17.15 17.02 6.40
C ALA A 177 -15.89 17.08 5.52
N ARG A 178 -14.89 16.23 5.78
CA ARG A 178 -13.64 16.20 5.01
C ARG A 178 -13.06 14.78 4.95
N TYR A 179 -13.07 14.23 3.75
CA TYR A 179 -12.47 12.96 3.37
C TYR A 179 -11.37 13.20 2.35
N GLU A 180 -10.25 12.51 2.50
CA GLU A 180 -9.11 12.66 1.62
C GLU A 180 -8.65 11.31 1.09
N LEU A 181 -8.44 11.21 -0.22
CA LEU A 181 -7.75 10.08 -0.84
C LEU A 181 -6.26 10.41 -0.87
N HIS A 182 -5.46 9.60 -0.19
CA HIS A 182 -4.01 9.74 -0.10
C HIS A 182 -3.32 8.69 -0.96
N ILE A 183 -2.14 9.04 -1.46
CA ILE A 183 -1.19 8.14 -2.11
C ILE A 183 0.16 8.32 -1.42
N ALA A 184 0.73 7.23 -0.93
CA ALA A 184 2.01 7.23 -0.22
C ALA A 184 2.94 6.15 -0.79
N ASP A 185 4.23 6.23 -0.47
CA ASP A 185 5.15 5.11 -0.64
C ASP A 185 4.64 3.88 0.15
N ALA A 186 5.08 2.67 -0.19
CA ALA A 186 4.63 1.44 0.48
C ALA A 186 4.87 1.43 2.00
N ASP A 187 5.78 2.27 2.49
CA ASP A 187 6.06 2.48 3.90
C ASP A 187 5.26 3.63 4.54
N GLY A 188 4.24 4.13 3.84
CA GLY A 188 3.36 5.20 4.30
C GLY A 188 4.00 6.59 4.35
N GLN A 189 5.21 6.73 3.84
CA GLN A 189 5.91 8.01 3.76
C GLN A 189 5.59 8.74 2.44
N ASN A 190 5.99 10.01 2.33
CA ASN A 190 5.75 10.84 1.15
C ASN A 190 4.26 10.90 0.73
N ALA A 191 3.34 10.88 1.69
CA ALA A 191 1.91 10.92 1.43
C ALA A 191 1.48 12.21 0.71
N GLN A 192 0.72 12.05 -0.37
CA GLN A 192 0.15 13.13 -1.17
C GLN A 192 -1.36 12.98 -1.26
N VAL A 193 -2.08 14.10 -1.13
CA VAL A 193 -3.53 14.12 -1.28
C VAL A 193 -3.90 14.15 -2.76
N ALA A 194 -4.49 13.07 -3.25
CA ALA A 194 -4.98 12.96 -4.62
C ALA A 194 -6.37 13.59 -4.78
N LEU A 195 -7.23 13.51 -3.76
CA LEU A 195 -8.58 14.06 -3.80
C LEU A 195 -9.03 14.51 -2.41
N ILE A 196 -9.72 15.65 -2.34
CA ILE A 196 -10.44 16.13 -1.16
C ILE A 196 -11.93 16.16 -1.49
N SER A 197 -12.75 15.61 -0.61
CA SER A 197 -14.21 15.61 -0.73
C SER A 197 -14.88 15.96 0.59
N LYS A 198 -16.03 16.63 0.51
CA LYS A 198 -16.90 16.87 1.69
C LYS A 198 -17.71 15.64 2.08
N GLU A 199 -17.84 14.70 1.16
CA GLU A 199 -18.59 13.45 1.29
C GLU A 199 -17.64 12.25 1.15
N PRO A 200 -18.03 11.04 1.61
CA PRO A 200 -17.15 9.88 1.59
C PRO A 200 -16.53 9.56 0.23
N ILE A 201 -15.30 9.03 0.29
CA ILE A 201 -14.61 8.35 -0.81
C ILE A 201 -14.38 6.92 -0.31
N ILE A 202 -14.73 5.91 -1.10
CA ILE A 202 -14.59 4.50 -0.69
C ILE A 202 -14.06 3.63 -1.82
N SER A 203 -13.53 2.47 -1.43
CA SER A 203 -13.10 1.39 -2.33
C SER A 203 -12.16 1.83 -3.46
N PRO A 204 -11.02 2.48 -3.15
CA PRO A 204 -10.02 2.77 -4.18
C PRO A 204 -9.43 1.46 -4.75
N SER A 205 -9.10 1.47 -6.04
CA SER A 205 -8.51 0.34 -6.74
C SER A 205 -7.54 0.82 -7.81
N TRP A 206 -6.31 0.32 -7.78
CA TRP A 206 -5.27 0.66 -8.75
C TRP A 206 -5.49 -0.01 -10.09
N SER A 207 -5.27 0.73 -11.18
CA SER A 207 -5.09 0.12 -12.49
C SER A 207 -3.80 -0.72 -12.50
N PRO A 208 -3.72 -1.78 -13.32
CA PRO A 208 -2.55 -2.68 -13.35
C PRO A 208 -1.23 -2.00 -13.77
N ASP A 209 -1.32 -0.84 -14.43
CA ASP A 209 -0.17 0.00 -14.80
C ASP A 209 0.25 0.97 -13.69
N GLY A 210 -0.56 1.18 -12.64
CA GLY A 210 -0.27 2.08 -11.54
C GLY A 210 -0.50 3.57 -11.84
N ASP A 211 -1.05 3.92 -13.00
CA ASP A 211 -1.23 5.32 -13.41
C ASP A 211 -2.61 5.91 -13.06
N ARG A 212 -3.56 5.03 -12.71
CA ARG A 212 -4.94 5.42 -12.43
C ARG A 212 -5.47 4.76 -11.16
N LEU A 213 -6.37 5.47 -10.48
CA LEU A 213 -7.19 4.95 -9.39
C LEU A 213 -8.66 4.99 -9.80
N ALA A 214 -9.36 3.87 -9.60
CA ALA A 214 -10.82 3.84 -9.59
C ALA A 214 -11.32 3.94 -8.16
N TYR A 215 -12.42 4.63 -7.91
CA TYR A 215 -13.03 4.75 -6.58
C TYR A 215 -14.49 5.19 -6.69
N VAL A 216 -15.23 5.07 -5.58
CA VAL A 216 -16.56 5.64 -5.44
C VAL A 216 -16.44 6.98 -4.72
N SER A 217 -17.04 8.03 -5.28
CA SER A 217 -17.18 9.32 -4.63
C SER A 217 -18.65 9.65 -4.41
N PHE A 218 -18.95 10.19 -3.22
CA PHE A 218 -20.26 10.69 -2.84
C PHE A 218 -20.37 12.21 -2.96
N GLU A 219 -19.39 12.90 -3.57
CA GLU A 219 -19.30 14.37 -3.64
C GLU A 219 -20.58 15.06 -4.19
N ASN A 220 -21.35 14.34 -5.00
CA ASN A 220 -22.62 14.79 -5.57
C ASN A 220 -23.86 14.26 -4.81
N LYS A 221 -23.68 13.86 -3.54
CA LYS A 221 -24.70 13.24 -2.66
C LYS A 221 -25.33 11.96 -3.20
N LYS A 222 -24.66 11.32 -4.17
CA LYS A 222 -24.98 9.99 -4.69
C LYS A 222 -23.68 9.25 -5.02
N PRO A 223 -23.65 7.92 -4.96
CA PRO A 223 -22.46 7.14 -5.27
C PRO A 223 -22.20 7.15 -6.77
N VAL A 224 -21.02 7.63 -7.17
CA VAL A 224 -20.54 7.64 -8.56
C VAL A 224 -19.16 7.01 -8.61
N VAL A 225 -18.95 6.10 -9.57
CA VAL A 225 -17.65 5.49 -9.82
C VAL A 225 -16.84 6.37 -10.76
N TYR A 226 -15.64 6.75 -10.33
CA TYR A 226 -14.69 7.51 -11.12
C TYR A 226 -13.44 6.69 -11.43
N VAL A 227 -12.80 7.00 -12.55
CA VAL A 227 -11.39 6.67 -12.84
C VAL A 227 -10.62 7.99 -12.86
N HIS A 228 -9.53 8.04 -12.11
CA HIS A 228 -8.71 9.22 -11.89
C HIS A 228 -7.27 8.97 -12.35
N SER A 229 -6.82 9.76 -13.31
CA SER A 229 -5.42 9.80 -13.77
C SER A 229 -4.56 10.55 -12.76
N LEU A 230 -3.53 9.89 -12.24
CA LEU A 230 -2.66 10.47 -11.22
C LEU A 230 -1.70 11.52 -11.79
N ALA A 231 -1.26 11.35 -13.03
CA ALA A 231 -0.33 12.27 -13.67
C ALA A 231 -0.99 13.61 -14.05
N SER A 232 -2.25 13.56 -14.49
CA SER A 232 -2.97 14.75 -15.01
C SER A 232 -4.06 15.28 -14.10
N GLY A 233 -4.44 14.55 -13.06
CA GLY A 233 -5.61 14.87 -12.21
C GLY A 233 -6.96 14.70 -12.92
N LYS A 234 -6.98 14.23 -14.18
CA LYS A 234 -8.22 14.07 -14.94
C LYS A 234 -9.07 12.95 -14.37
N ARG A 235 -10.37 13.21 -14.18
CA ARG A 235 -11.36 12.25 -13.72
C ARG A 235 -12.39 11.93 -14.81
N ILE A 236 -12.67 10.65 -15.00
CA ILE A 236 -13.68 10.11 -15.91
C ILE A 236 -14.78 9.46 -15.07
N VAL A 237 -16.04 9.75 -15.39
CA VAL A 237 -17.18 9.06 -14.78
C VAL A 237 -17.35 7.71 -15.47
N VAL A 238 -17.21 6.62 -14.73
CA VAL A 238 -17.36 5.26 -15.26
C VAL A 238 -18.76 4.70 -15.03
N ALA A 239 -19.35 4.97 -13.86
CA ALA A 239 -20.71 4.54 -13.57
C ALA A 239 -21.47 5.59 -12.76
N ASN A 240 -22.61 6.01 -13.30
CA ASN A 240 -23.50 7.02 -12.72
C ASN A 240 -24.96 6.67 -13.04
N PHE A 241 -25.31 5.40 -12.88
CA PHE A 241 -26.66 4.92 -13.14
C PHE A 241 -27.58 5.19 -11.94
N LYS A 242 -28.90 5.06 -12.14
CA LYS A 242 -29.88 5.13 -11.06
C LYS A 242 -29.57 4.07 -9.99
N GLY A 243 -29.74 4.42 -8.71
CA GLY A 243 -29.45 3.53 -7.59
C GLY A 243 -28.00 3.64 -7.12
N SER A 244 -27.45 2.55 -6.62
CA SER A 244 -26.08 2.46 -6.13
C SER A 244 -25.10 2.10 -7.26
N ASN A 245 -23.92 2.72 -7.25
CA ASN A 245 -22.79 2.43 -8.13
C ASN A 245 -21.55 2.29 -7.25
N SER A 246 -21.00 1.08 -7.11
CA SER A 246 -19.95 0.84 -6.11
C SER A 246 -18.92 -0.21 -6.48
N ALA A 247 -17.92 -0.37 -5.60
CA ALA A 247 -16.91 -1.43 -5.59
C ALA A 247 -16.23 -1.68 -6.95
N PRO A 248 -15.53 -0.67 -7.51
CA PRO A 248 -14.78 -0.87 -8.75
C PRO A 248 -13.59 -1.81 -8.53
N ALA A 249 -13.37 -2.71 -9.47
CA ALA A 249 -12.16 -3.53 -9.56
C ALA A 249 -11.67 -3.58 -11.00
N TRP A 250 -10.39 -3.31 -11.23
CA TRP A 250 -9.79 -3.33 -12.56
C TRP A 250 -9.64 -4.74 -13.11
N SER A 251 -9.87 -4.91 -14.41
CA SER A 251 -9.42 -6.09 -15.13
C SER A 251 -7.89 -6.10 -15.24
N PRO A 252 -7.24 -7.28 -15.31
CA PRO A 252 -5.77 -7.38 -15.38
C PRO A 252 -5.15 -6.69 -16.60
N ASP A 253 -5.92 -6.53 -17.68
CA ASP A 253 -5.51 -5.81 -18.90
C ASP A 253 -5.67 -4.28 -18.81
N GLY A 254 -6.24 -3.76 -17.71
CA GLY A 254 -6.44 -2.32 -17.47
C GLY A 254 -7.47 -1.64 -18.39
N ARG A 255 -8.26 -2.42 -19.15
CA ARG A 255 -9.23 -1.88 -20.13
C ARG A 255 -10.64 -1.74 -19.57
N ARG A 256 -11.01 -2.55 -18.59
CA ARG A 256 -12.36 -2.65 -18.05
C ARG A 256 -12.34 -2.62 -16.53
N LEU A 257 -13.51 -2.38 -15.94
CA LEU A 257 -13.78 -2.52 -14.53
C LEU A 257 -14.97 -3.45 -14.31
N ALA A 258 -14.91 -4.27 -13.28
CA ALA A 258 -16.08 -4.83 -12.64
C ALA A 258 -16.62 -3.79 -11.66
N VAL A 259 -17.91 -3.52 -11.69
CA VAL A 259 -18.60 -2.57 -10.82
C VAL A 259 -19.92 -3.17 -10.34
N VAL A 260 -20.39 -2.74 -9.18
CA VAL A 260 -21.68 -3.14 -8.64
C VAL A 260 -22.70 -2.08 -8.96
N LEU A 261 -23.76 -2.45 -9.69
CA LEU A 261 -24.85 -1.55 -10.05
C LEU A 261 -26.18 -2.11 -9.54
N SER A 262 -26.99 -1.24 -8.94
CA SER A 262 -28.37 -1.54 -8.55
C SER A 262 -29.39 -0.94 -9.54
N LYS A 263 -28.95 -0.64 -10.77
CA LYS A 263 -29.76 0.07 -11.79
C LYS A 263 -30.99 -0.71 -12.27
N GLU A 264 -30.94 -2.02 -12.12
CA GLU A 264 -31.98 -2.98 -12.54
C GLU A 264 -32.60 -3.68 -11.32
N GLY A 265 -32.61 -3.03 -10.15
CA GLY A 265 -33.08 -3.60 -8.88
C GLY A 265 -31.93 -3.93 -7.94
N GLY A 266 -31.86 -5.17 -7.44
CA GLY A 266 -30.80 -5.62 -6.51
C GLY A 266 -29.37 -5.42 -7.04
N SER A 267 -28.39 -5.46 -6.13
CA SER A 267 -26.97 -5.27 -6.45
C SER A 267 -26.44 -6.40 -7.33
N GLN A 268 -26.07 -6.09 -8.57
CA GLN A 268 -25.48 -7.02 -9.52
C GLN A 268 -24.13 -6.52 -10.03
N ILE A 269 -23.29 -7.44 -10.50
CA ILE A 269 -21.98 -7.13 -11.06
C ILE A 269 -22.13 -6.86 -12.54
N PHE A 270 -21.51 -5.77 -12.99
CA PHE A 270 -21.40 -5.36 -14.37
C PHE A 270 -19.93 -5.19 -14.76
N ILE A 271 -19.61 -5.46 -16.01
CA ILE A 271 -18.35 -5.11 -16.63
C ILE A 271 -18.54 -3.83 -17.44
N VAL A 272 -17.69 -2.84 -17.24
CA VAL A 272 -17.76 -1.52 -17.89
C VAL A 272 -16.38 -1.17 -18.43
N ASN A 273 -16.30 -0.51 -19.59
CA ASN A 273 -15.02 0.00 -20.09
C ASN A 273 -14.49 1.10 -19.17
N ALA A 274 -13.17 1.26 -19.11
CA ALA A 274 -12.54 2.29 -18.26
C ALA A 274 -12.87 3.74 -18.67
N ASP A 275 -13.42 3.94 -19.86
CA ASP A 275 -13.96 5.22 -20.34
C ASP A 275 -15.44 5.45 -19.96
N GLY A 276 -16.08 4.48 -19.30
CA GLY A 276 -17.48 4.52 -18.89
C GLY A 276 -18.48 3.94 -19.89
N THR A 277 -18.02 3.47 -21.06
CA THR A 277 -18.89 2.88 -22.08
C THR A 277 -19.11 1.37 -21.87
N GLY A 278 -20.02 0.77 -22.64
CA GLY A 278 -20.10 -0.70 -22.78
C GLY A 278 -20.50 -1.46 -21.51
N ALA A 279 -21.35 -0.88 -20.65
CA ALA A 279 -21.79 -1.55 -19.42
C ALA A 279 -22.62 -2.81 -19.69
N GLN A 280 -22.02 -3.99 -19.44
CA GLN A 280 -22.61 -5.32 -19.63
C GLN A 280 -22.82 -6.02 -18.29
N ARG A 281 -23.98 -6.65 -18.10
CA ARG A 281 -24.29 -7.41 -16.88
C ARG A 281 -23.54 -8.74 -16.86
N LEU A 282 -22.91 -9.08 -15.73
CA LEU A 282 -22.22 -10.35 -15.50
C LEU A 282 -23.07 -11.30 -14.64
N THR A 283 -23.70 -10.79 -13.59
CA THR A 283 -24.54 -11.61 -12.69
C THR A 283 -26.01 -11.24 -12.80
N SER A 284 -26.88 -12.24 -12.68
CA SER A 284 -28.33 -12.07 -12.64
C SER A 284 -28.93 -12.97 -11.55
N SER A 285 -29.36 -12.38 -10.43
CA SER A 285 -30.05 -13.07 -9.35
C SER A 285 -30.85 -12.09 -8.50
N SER A 286 -31.73 -12.60 -7.64
CA SER A 286 -32.38 -11.81 -6.57
C SER A 286 -31.43 -11.49 -5.40
N ALA A 287 -30.38 -12.30 -5.22
CA ALA A 287 -29.33 -12.10 -4.23
C ALA A 287 -28.50 -10.84 -4.48
N ILE A 288 -27.92 -10.29 -3.41
CA ILE A 288 -26.90 -9.25 -3.47
C ILE A 288 -25.62 -9.89 -4.01
N ASN A 289 -25.04 -9.31 -5.06
CA ASN A 289 -23.71 -9.64 -5.57
C ASN A 289 -22.85 -8.38 -5.50
N THR A 290 -21.73 -8.43 -4.77
CA THR A 290 -20.90 -7.24 -4.48
C THR A 290 -19.42 -7.58 -4.33
N GLU A 291 -18.58 -6.55 -4.20
CA GLU A 291 -17.13 -6.66 -3.97
C GLU A 291 -16.39 -7.53 -5.00
N PRO A 292 -16.57 -7.26 -6.31
CA PRO A 292 -15.92 -8.04 -7.34
C PRO A 292 -14.39 -7.91 -7.28
N ASN A 293 -13.69 -8.97 -7.68
CA ASN A 293 -12.26 -8.97 -7.93
C ASN A 293 -11.95 -9.93 -9.09
N PHE A 294 -11.20 -9.47 -10.08
CA PHE A 294 -10.79 -10.32 -11.19
C PHE A 294 -9.76 -11.35 -10.73
N SER A 295 -9.80 -12.54 -11.32
CA SER A 295 -8.64 -13.43 -11.30
C SER A 295 -7.48 -12.82 -12.11
N PRO A 296 -6.21 -13.09 -11.76
CA PRO A 296 -5.05 -12.54 -12.47
C PRO A 296 -5.00 -12.90 -13.97
N ASP A 297 -5.55 -14.04 -14.36
CA ASP A 297 -5.69 -14.48 -15.75
C ASP A 297 -6.85 -13.80 -16.52
N GLY A 298 -7.68 -13.01 -15.83
CA GLY A 298 -8.84 -12.32 -16.40
C GLY A 298 -10.02 -13.21 -16.79
N GLN A 299 -9.98 -14.52 -16.45
CA GLN A 299 -11.03 -15.47 -16.84
C GLN A 299 -12.25 -15.42 -15.92
N PHE A 300 -12.08 -15.05 -14.65
CA PHE A 300 -13.12 -15.06 -13.64
C PHE A 300 -13.23 -13.73 -12.90
N VAL A 301 -14.42 -13.49 -12.34
CA VAL A 301 -14.65 -12.50 -11.28
C VAL A 301 -15.09 -13.25 -10.04
N TYR A 302 -14.35 -13.09 -8.94
CA TYR A 302 -14.71 -13.51 -7.60
C TYR A 302 -15.50 -12.39 -6.93
N PHE A 303 -16.49 -12.72 -6.12
CA PHE A 303 -17.37 -11.75 -5.50
C PHE A 303 -18.09 -12.31 -4.29
N THR A 304 -18.60 -11.42 -3.44
CA THR A 304 -19.44 -11.74 -2.31
C THR A 304 -20.91 -11.86 -2.74
N SER A 305 -21.59 -12.92 -2.29
CA SER A 305 -23.04 -13.07 -2.49
C SER A 305 -23.74 -13.70 -1.29
N ASP A 306 -24.96 -13.24 -1.01
CA ASP A 306 -25.85 -13.80 0.01
C ASP A 306 -26.82 -14.87 -0.53
N ARG A 307 -26.64 -15.33 -1.78
CA ARG A 307 -27.53 -16.30 -2.45
C ARG A 307 -27.73 -17.62 -1.70
N GLY A 308 -26.79 -17.97 -0.82
CA GLY A 308 -26.85 -19.17 0.03
C GLY A 308 -27.40 -18.90 1.44
N GLY A 309 -28.01 -17.74 1.68
CA GLY A 309 -28.53 -17.29 2.97
C GLY A 309 -27.61 -16.30 3.68
N SER A 310 -26.34 -16.66 3.88
CA SER A 310 -25.32 -15.74 4.42
C SER A 310 -24.29 -15.33 3.37
N PRO A 311 -23.62 -14.15 3.54
CA PRO A 311 -22.55 -13.72 2.64
C PRO A 311 -21.40 -14.72 2.55
N GLN A 312 -21.15 -15.16 1.33
CA GLN A 312 -20.11 -16.12 0.97
C GLN A 312 -19.46 -15.69 -0.34
N ILE A 313 -18.29 -16.26 -0.63
CA ILE A 313 -17.53 -15.95 -1.84
C ILE A 313 -17.94 -16.91 -2.95
N TYR A 314 -18.18 -16.34 -4.13
CA TYR A 314 -18.51 -17.03 -5.37
C TYR A 314 -17.59 -16.55 -6.49
N ARG A 315 -17.61 -17.26 -7.62
CA ARG A 315 -16.99 -16.82 -8.86
C ARG A 315 -17.90 -17.03 -10.06
N ALA A 316 -17.76 -16.16 -11.05
CA ALA A 316 -18.40 -16.27 -12.36
C ALA A 316 -17.34 -16.12 -13.45
N ALA A 317 -17.47 -16.86 -14.55
CA ALA A 317 -16.60 -16.68 -15.72
C ALA A 317 -16.99 -15.40 -16.47
N ILE A 318 -16.00 -14.67 -16.99
CA ILE A 318 -16.23 -13.44 -17.77
C ILE A 318 -17.04 -13.71 -19.06
N GLY A 319 -16.89 -14.91 -19.63
CA GLY A 319 -17.69 -15.36 -20.78
C GLY A 319 -19.15 -15.73 -20.45
N GLY A 320 -19.55 -15.62 -19.18
CA GLY A 320 -20.84 -16.11 -18.69
C GLY A 320 -20.81 -17.57 -18.25
N GLY A 321 -21.96 -18.09 -17.84
CA GLY A 321 -22.12 -19.44 -17.30
C GLY A 321 -22.52 -19.45 -15.82
N ASP A 322 -22.50 -20.63 -15.23
CA ASP A 322 -22.97 -20.83 -13.86
C ASP A 322 -22.04 -20.21 -12.82
N VAL A 323 -22.66 -19.58 -11.82
CA VAL A 323 -21.94 -19.05 -10.67
C VAL A 323 -21.59 -20.18 -9.70
N GLN A 324 -20.34 -20.25 -9.29
CA GLN A 324 -19.81 -21.31 -8.44
C GLN A 324 -19.45 -20.77 -7.06
N ARG A 325 -19.85 -21.46 -5.99
CA ARG A 325 -19.44 -21.13 -4.62
C ARG A 325 -17.98 -21.52 -4.40
N VAL A 326 -17.23 -20.64 -3.73
CA VAL A 326 -15.79 -20.80 -3.45
C VAL A 326 -15.56 -21.07 -1.97
N SER A 327 -16.17 -20.29 -1.08
CA SER A 327 -16.01 -20.47 0.37
C SER A 327 -17.08 -21.39 0.97
N PHE A 328 -16.66 -22.43 1.71
CA PHE A 328 -17.57 -23.36 2.38
C PHE A 328 -17.37 -23.41 3.90
N GLU A 329 -16.19 -23.03 4.37
CA GLU A 329 -15.87 -22.97 5.79
C GLU A 329 -16.30 -21.61 6.39
N GLY A 330 -16.87 -21.62 7.60
CA GLY A 330 -17.31 -20.41 8.29
C GLY A 330 -18.68 -19.90 7.84
N SER A 331 -19.31 -19.10 8.69
CA SER A 331 -20.69 -18.61 8.49
C SER A 331 -20.79 -17.33 7.67
N TYR A 332 -19.69 -16.61 7.46
CA TYR A 332 -19.65 -15.31 6.79
C TYR A 332 -18.26 -15.07 6.21
N ASN A 333 -18.18 -14.90 4.89
CA ASN A 333 -16.93 -14.67 4.16
C ASN A 333 -17.16 -13.63 3.06
N VAL A 334 -16.37 -12.55 3.06
CA VAL A 334 -16.58 -11.37 2.20
C VAL A 334 -15.26 -10.77 1.70
N THR A 335 -15.38 -9.80 0.78
CA THR A 335 -14.28 -9.02 0.22
C THR A 335 -13.13 -9.88 -0.35
N PRO A 336 -13.41 -10.78 -1.32
CA PRO A 336 -12.38 -11.64 -1.88
C PRO A 336 -11.30 -10.84 -2.63
N ARG A 337 -10.05 -11.24 -2.45
CA ARG A 337 -8.88 -10.69 -3.14
C ARG A 337 -7.97 -11.83 -3.54
N LEU A 338 -7.67 -11.95 -4.82
CA LEU A 338 -6.77 -12.99 -5.32
C LEU A 338 -5.33 -12.55 -5.16
N SER A 339 -4.44 -13.48 -4.84
CA SER A 339 -3.00 -13.24 -4.90
C SER A 339 -2.59 -12.98 -6.35
N PRO A 340 -1.51 -12.22 -6.59
CA PRO A 340 -1.04 -11.91 -7.96
C PRO A 340 -0.74 -13.15 -8.81
N ASP A 341 -0.35 -14.27 -8.19
CA ASP A 341 -0.11 -15.56 -8.85
C ASP A 341 -1.36 -16.43 -9.00
N GLY A 342 -2.51 -16.00 -8.46
CA GLY A 342 -3.79 -16.68 -8.54
C GLY A 342 -3.90 -17.95 -7.70
N LYS A 343 -2.93 -18.26 -6.83
CA LYS A 343 -2.93 -19.49 -6.02
C LYS A 343 -3.69 -19.37 -4.71
N SER A 344 -3.77 -18.16 -4.17
CA SER A 344 -4.39 -17.89 -2.87
C SER A 344 -5.45 -16.81 -2.97
N MET A 345 -6.36 -16.81 -2.00
CA MET A 345 -7.38 -15.78 -1.86
C MET A 345 -7.42 -15.26 -0.43
N ALA A 346 -7.18 -13.97 -0.26
CA ALA A 346 -7.44 -13.26 1.00
C ALA A 346 -8.90 -12.82 1.06
N PHE A 347 -9.49 -12.86 2.25
CA PHE A 347 -10.87 -12.45 2.50
C PHE A 347 -11.07 -12.15 3.98
N ILE A 348 -12.18 -11.47 4.29
CA ILE A 348 -12.59 -11.23 5.67
C ILE A 348 -13.60 -12.31 6.06
N SER A 349 -13.30 -13.04 7.15
CA SER A 349 -14.19 -14.06 7.70
C SER A 349 -14.65 -13.68 9.10
N ARG A 350 -15.90 -14.06 9.44
CA ARG A 350 -16.39 -13.89 10.81
C ARG A 350 -16.01 -15.10 11.65
N ARG A 351 -15.24 -14.88 12.71
CA ARG A 351 -14.78 -15.91 13.67
C ARG A 351 -14.88 -15.37 15.09
N ASP A 352 -15.51 -16.13 15.98
CA ASP A 352 -15.68 -15.78 17.40
C ASP A 352 -16.24 -14.36 17.62
N GLY A 353 -17.14 -13.92 16.75
CA GLY A 353 -17.75 -12.60 16.79
C GLY A 353 -16.94 -11.48 16.11
N GLY A 354 -15.65 -11.67 15.85
CA GLY A 354 -14.79 -10.71 15.14
C GLY A 354 -14.72 -10.93 13.63
N PHE A 355 -14.36 -9.88 12.89
CA PHE A 355 -14.05 -9.93 11.46
C PHE A 355 -12.53 -9.97 11.28
N ARG A 356 -12.03 -11.08 10.74
CA ARG A 356 -10.59 -11.40 10.70
C ARG A 356 -10.13 -11.66 9.26
N LEU A 357 -8.94 -11.16 8.94
CA LEU A 357 -8.22 -11.53 7.73
C LEU A 357 -7.95 -13.04 7.71
N SER A 358 -8.39 -13.68 6.64
CA SER A 358 -8.16 -15.10 6.36
C SER A 358 -7.60 -15.27 4.96
N VAL A 359 -6.78 -16.29 4.76
CA VAL A 359 -6.25 -16.68 3.45
C VAL A 359 -6.61 -18.13 3.17
N MET A 360 -7.11 -18.37 1.96
CA MET A 360 -7.40 -19.70 1.43
C MET A 360 -6.41 -20.05 0.34
N ASP A 361 -5.79 -21.23 0.41
CA ASP A 361 -5.14 -21.84 -0.74
C ASP A 361 -6.23 -22.39 -1.68
N LEU A 362 -6.24 -21.98 -2.95
CA LEU A 362 -7.35 -22.27 -3.86
C LEU A 362 -7.34 -23.71 -4.39
N ALA A 363 -6.18 -24.38 -4.35
CA ALA A 363 -6.03 -25.76 -4.79
C ALA A 363 -6.55 -26.74 -3.73
N SER A 364 -6.04 -26.62 -2.49
CA SER A 364 -6.39 -27.47 -1.35
C SER A 364 -7.67 -27.04 -0.62
N ARG A 365 -8.09 -25.78 -0.79
CA ARG A 365 -9.17 -25.13 -0.02
C ARG A 365 -8.88 -24.95 1.46
N GLN A 366 -7.63 -25.17 1.90
CA GLN A 366 -7.24 -24.93 3.28
C GLN A 366 -7.32 -23.44 3.61
N VAL A 367 -7.94 -23.11 4.74
CA VAL A 367 -8.06 -21.73 5.26
C VAL A 367 -7.15 -21.55 6.46
N GLN A 368 -6.41 -20.44 6.48
CA GLN A 368 -5.65 -19.95 7.62
C GLN A 368 -6.16 -18.57 8.03
N VAL A 369 -6.41 -18.37 9.32
CA VAL A 369 -6.71 -17.05 9.89
C VAL A 369 -5.39 -16.36 10.26
N LEU A 370 -5.17 -15.15 9.78
CA LEU A 370 -3.88 -14.44 9.93
C LEU A 370 -3.88 -13.41 11.06
N THR A 371 -5.05 -12.96 11.47
CA THR A 371 -5.23 -11.88 12.44
C THR A 371 -6.19 -12.27 13.55
N ASP A 372 -6.06 -11.56 14.65
CA ASP A 372 -6.82 -11.71 15.90
C ASP A 372 -7.66 -10.46 16.20
N SER A 373 -7.73 -9.52 15.25
CA SER A 373 -8.54 -8.29 15.32
C SER A 373 -10.04 -8.60 15.29
N TYR A 374 -10.84 -7.60 15.70
CA TYR A 374 -12.30 -7.69 15.68
C TYR A 374 -12.95 -7.03 14.45
N LYS A 375 -12.19 -6.25 13.67
CA LYS A 375 -12.75 -5.36 12.64
C LYS A 375 -11.78 -5.16 11.47
N ASP A 376 -11.27 -6.27 10.95
CA ASP A 376 -10.48 -6.24 9.72
C ASP A 376 -11.37 -6.03 8.50
N GLU A 377 -10.93 -5.15 7.61
CA GLU A 377 -11.67 -4.75 6.42
C GLU A 377 -10.73 -4.54 5.23
N SER A 378 -11.29 -4.62 4.02
CA SER A 378 -10.66 -4.22 2.76
C SER A 378 -9.23 -4.77 2.55
N PRO A 379 -9.03 -6.11 2.51
CA PRO A 379 -7.72 -6.67 2.20
C PRO A 379 -7.24 -6.27 0.81
N THR A 380 -5.93 -6.21 0.63
CA THR A 380 -5.27 -5.98 -0.66
C THR A 380 -3.85 -6.56 -0.63
N PHE A 381 -3.51 -7.39 -1.61
CA PHE A 381 -2.18 -7.98 -1.71
C PHE A 381 -1.15 -6.97 -2.21
N ALA A 382 0.04 -6.99 -1.64
CA ALA A 382 1.23 -6.47 -2.31
C ALA A 382 1.48 -7.23 -3.62
N PRO A 383 2.09 -6.61 -4.64
CA PRO A 383 2.18 -7.20 -5.98
C PRO A 383 3.12 -8.42 -6.09
N ASN A 384 3.95 -8.70 -5.07
CA ASN A 384 4.69 -9.96 -4.95
C ASN A 384 3.93 -11.07 -4.20
N GLY A 385 2.73 -10.78 -3.68
CA GLY A 385 1.89 -11.73 -2.95
C GLY A 385 2.36 -12.08 -1.53
N ARG A 386 3.41 -11.43 -1.00
CA ARG A 386 3.97 -11.76 0.34
C ARG A 386 3.31 -11.04 1.49
N MET A 387 2.75 -9.86 1.24
CA MET A 387 2.08 -9.03 2.25
C MET A 387 0.64 -8.76 1.84
N ILE A 388 -0.24 -8.61 2.83
CA ILE A 388 -1.62 -8.18 2.68
C ILE A 388 -1.81 -6.95 3.55
N LEU A 389 -2.21 -5.83 2.96
CA LEU A 389 -2.62 -4.63 3.66
C LEU A 389 -4.12 -4.70 3.95
N ILE A 390 -4.52 -4.30 5.15
CA ILE A 390 -5.90 -4.24 5.64
C ILE A 390 -6.15 -2.91 6.36
N ALA A 391 -7.41 -2.51 6.45
CA ALA A 391 -7.85 -1.55 7.46
C ALA A 391 -8.30 -2.34 8.71
N THR A 392 -7.98 -1.83 9.89
CA THR A 392 -8.41 -2.39 11.18
C THR A 392 -8.64 -1.28 12.19
N GLU A 393 -9.18 -1.61 13.35
CA GLU A 393 -9.31 -0.69 14.47
C GLU A 393 -8.24 -0.94 15.52
N SER A 394 -7.64 0.13 16.05
CA SER A 394 -6.72 0.09 17.19
C SER A 394 -7.01 1.27 18.11
N GLY A 395 -7.30 1.01 19.38
CA GLY A 395 -7.65 2.07 20.35
C GLY A 395 -8.89 2.89 19.94
N GLY A 396 -9.85 2.28 19.25
CA GLY A 396 -11.07 2.95 18.76
C GLY A 396 -10.89 3.79 17.50
N ARG A 397 -9.73 3.72 16.83
CA ARG A 397 -9.43 4.47 15.59
C ARG A 397 -9.09 3.53 14.44
N GLY A 398 -9.46 3.95 13.23
CA GLY A 398 -9.06 3.27 11.99
C GLY A 398 -7.58 3.43 11.72
N VAL A 399 -6.86 2.31 11.58
CA VAL A 399 -5.45 2.22 11.21
C VAL A 399 -5.27 1.23 10.06
N LEU A 400 -4.12 1.28 9.39
CA LEU A 400 -3.75 0.24 8.44
C LEU A 400 -2.86 -0.80 9.11
N SER A 401 -2.92 -2.04 8.62
CA SER A 401 -1.98 -3.08 9.03
C SER A 401 -1.55 -3.90 7.81
N ALA A 402 -0.25 -4.19 7.69
CA ALA A 402 0.27 -5.11 6.69
C ALA A 402 0.69 -6.43 7.36
N VAL A 403 0.16 -7.55 6.88
CA VAL A 403 0.38 -8.88 7.45
C VAL A 403 1.01 -9.78 6.39
N SER A 404 2.06 -10.54 6.75
CA SER A 404 2.62 -11.53 5.83
C SER A 404 1.61 -12.64 5.56
N THR A 405 1.67 -13.26 4.38
CA THR A 405 0.73 -14.33 4.02
C THR A 405 0.81 -15.58 4.88
N ASP A 406 1.90 -15.78 5.62
CA ASP A 406 2.05 -16.82 6.63
C ASP A 406 1.63 -16.39 8.05
N GLY A 407 1.24 -15.12 8.23
CA GLY A 407 0.76 -14.54 9.49
C GLY A 407 1.84 -14.20 10.52
N ARG A 408 3.13 -14.39 10.19
CA ARG A 408 4.23 -14.25 11.15
C ARG A 408 4.74 -12.83 11.36
N ILE A 409 4.58 -11.98 10.34
CA ILE A 409 5.00 -10.57 10.37
C ILE A 409 3.76 -9.71 10.31
N LYS A 410 3.61 -8.82 11.27
CA LYS A 410 2.52 -7.82 11.30
C LYS A 410 3.13 -6.44 11.47
N GLN A 411 2.82 -5.55 10.54
CA GLN A 411 3.14 -4.13 10.59
C GLN A 411 1.86 -3.36 10.86
N ARG A 412 1.91 -2.35 11.72
CA ARG A 412 0.82 -1.39 11.92
C ARG A 412 1.27 -0.05 11.38
N LEU A 413 0.44 0.56 10.54
CA LEU A 413 0.67 1.87 9.95
C LEU A 413 -0.42 2.83 10.46
N SER A 414 -0.03 3.81 11.26
CA SER A 414 -0.97 4.75 11.91
C SER A 414 -0.59 6.20 11.70
N ILE A 415 -1.57 7.10 11.61
CA ILE A 415 -1.29 8.55 11.67
C ILE A 415 -0.88 8.91 13.11
N SER A 416 0.20 9.68 13.26
CA SER A 416 0.69 10.12 14.58
C SER A 416 -0.38 10.88 15.36
N ALA A 417 -0.53 10.58 16.65
CA ALA A 417 -1.54 11.21 17.50
C ALA A 417 -1.43 12.74 17.59
N GLY A 418 -0.24 13.32 17.35
CA GLY A 418 0.01 14.76 17.32
C GLY A 418 -0.54 15.47 16.06
N ASP A 419 -0.86 14.73 15.00
CA ASP A 419 -1.40 15.28 13.74
C ASP A 419 -2.94 15.30 13.73
N VAL A 420 -3.56 14.83 14.82
CA VAL A 420 -5.00 14.59 14.92
C VAL A 420 -5.63 15.54 15.92
N ARG A 421 -6.50 16.44 15.42
CA ARG A 421 -7.16 17.47 16.25
C ARG A 421 -8.41 16.98 16.99
N GLU A 422 -9.00 15.85 16.61
CA GLU A 422 -10.23 15.31 17.22
C GLU A 422 -10.23 13.77 17.31
N PRO A 423 -10.95 13.13 18.26
CA PRO A 423 -10.91 11.67 18.46
C PRO A 423 -11.38 10.82 17.27
N SER A 424 -12.21 11.37 16.38
CA SER A 424 -12.69 10.73 15.13
C SER A 424 -11.99 11.25 13.86
N ALA A 425 -11.08 12.21 14.03
CA ALA A 425 -10.21 12.67 12.96
C ALA A 425 -9.04 11.68 12.80
N GLY A 426 -8.60 11.47 11.56
CA GLY A 426 -7.45 10.61 11.27
C GLY A 426 -7.78 9.12 11.16
N ASP A 427 -9.06 8.73 11.06
CA ASP A 427 -9.42 7.34 10.73
C ASP A 427 -8.93 7.00 9.32
N VAL A 428 -7.96 6.08 9.24
CA VAL A 428 -7.44 5.54 7.99
C VAL A 428 -8.22 4.29 7.61
N ARG A 429 -8.66 4.20 6.36
CA ARG A 429 -9.51 3.13 5.86
C ARG A 429 -9.29 2.88 4.37
N GLU A 430 -9.93 1.84 3.85
CA GLU A 430 -10.04 1.57 2.41
C GLU A 430 -8.68 1.51 1.69
N PRO A 431 -7.72 0.69 2.16
CA PRO A 431 -6.42 0.60 1.52
C PRO A 431 -6.48 -0.09 0.17
N ALA A 432 -5.58 0.30 -0.72
CA ALA A 432 -5.27 -0.38 -1.97
C ALA A 432 -3.76 -0.38 -2.19
N TRP A 433 -3.15 -1.56 -2.28
CA TRP A 433 -1.74 -1.69 -2.63
C TRP A 433 -1.57 -1.55 -4.15
N GLY A 434 -0.67 -0.67 -4.58
CA GLY A 434 -0.37 -0.43 -5.98
C GLY A 434 0.47 -1.54 -6.61
N PRO A 435 0.47 -1.64 -7.95
CA PRO A 435 1.31 -2.59 -8.67
C PRO A 435 2.80 -2.20 -8.57
N PHE A 436 3.68 -3.05 -9.12
CA PHE A 436 5.05 -2.63 -9.40
C PHE A 436 5.05 -1.39 -10.29
N ASN A 437 5.89 -0.41 -9.97
CA ASN A 437 6.13 0.71 -10.88
C ASN A 437 6.90 0.18 -12.09
N LYS A 438 6.41 0.45 -13.31
CA LYS A 438 7.09 0.11 -14.56
C LYS A 438 8.12 1.16 -14.96
#